data_AF-A0A1Q9BTL3-F1
#
_entry.id   AF-A0A1Q9BTL3-F1
#
_cell.length_a   1.000
_cell.length_b   1.000
_cell.length_c   1.000
_cell.angle_alpha   90.00
_cell.angle_beta   90.00
_cell.angle_gamma   90.00
#
_symmetry.space_group_name_H-M   'P 1'
#
loop_
_entity.id
_entity.type
_entity.pdbx_description
1 polymer ?
#
loop_
_entity_poly.entity_id
_entity_poly.type
_entity_poly.pdbx_seq_one_letter_code
_entity_poly.pdbx_strand_id
1 'polypeptide(L)'
;ADGLLKGVWGIIALQREIGSQLERFLKWSGSTTKTFNVGKYRRDAVMPERSGRSEFFDNHNPDSVAAREKMAMTALADAIRFLDEGGKFAIFDATNSTVARRQSIAEQVTRAS
;
A
#
# COMPACT_ATOMS: atom_id res chain seq x y z
N ALA A 1 -11.50 -8.97 -28.95
CA ALA A 1 -10.37 -8.02 -29.01
C ALA A 1 -10.17 -7.47 -27.60
N ASP A 2 -9.94 -8.37 -26.64
CA ASP A 2 -10.29 -8.12 -25.22
C ASP A 2 -9.02 -8.20 -24.34
N GLY A 3 -7.91 -7.73 -24.90
CA GLY A 3 -6.60 -7.68 -24.25
C GLY A 3 -6.21 -6.28 -23.76
N LEU A 4 -7.10 -5.29 -23.82
CA LEU A 4 -6.87 -3.95 -23.32
C LEU A 4 -7.71 -3.74 -22.05
N LEU A 5 -7.08 -3.28 -20.96
CA LEU A 5 -7.63 -2.93 -19.63
C LEU A 5 -7.48 -3.98 -18.50
N LYS A 6 -6.55 -4.92 -18.60
CA LYS A 6 -5.96 -5.57 -17.39
C LYS A 6 -4.74 -4.83 -16.85
N GLY A 7 -4.36 -3.71 -17.47
CA GLY A 7 -3.19 -2.91 -17.12
C GLY A 7 -3.59 -1.63 -16.39
N VAL A 8 -2.85 -1.32 -15.33
CA VAL A 8 -2.96 -0.12 -14.47
C VAL A 8 -4.01 -0.24 -13.35
N TRP A 9 -3.95 -1.34 -12.60
CA TRP A 9 -4.55 -1.43 -11.26
C TRP A 9 -3.74 -0.55 -10.32
N GLY A 10 -4.17 0.70 -10.14
CA GLY A 10 -3.37 1.72 -9.47
C GLY A 10 -3.16 1.44 -7.99
N ILE A 11 -1.97 0.97 -7.61
CA ILE A 11 -1.42 1.33 -6.31
C ILE A 11 -1.18 2.83 -6.33
N ILE A 12 -2.13 3.55 -5.75
CA ILE A 12 -2.09 5.00 -5.65
C ILE A 12 -1.27 5.36 -4.41
N ALA A 13 0.03 5.48 -4.66
CA ALA A 13 1.04 5.95 -3.71
C ALA A 13 0.91 7.47 -3.47
N LEU A 14 -0.01 7.90 -2.62
CA LEU A 14 -0.24 9.33 -2.34
C LEU A 14 0.28 9.75 -0.97
N GLN A 15 0.93 10.91 -0.91
CA GLN A 15 1.16 11.62 0.34
C GLN A 15 -0.17 12.26 0.82
N ARG A 16 -0.94 11.49 1.59
CA ARG A 16 -2.11 11.87 2.42
C ARG A 16 -3.38 12.43 1.73
N GLU A 17 -4.51 12.18 2.42
CA GLU A 17 -5.91 12.64 2.28
C GLU A 17 -6.74 12.24 1.03
N ILE A 18 -6.15 11.71 -0.03
CA ILE A 18 -6.95 11.32 -1.22
C ILE A 18 -7.43 9.87 -1.16
N GLY A 19 -6.72 8.98 -0.46
CA GLY A 19 -7.03 7.54 -0.44
C GLY A 19 -8.44 7.24 0.06
N SER A 20 -8.87 7.87 1.16
CA SER A 20 -10.20 7.68 1.73
C SER A 20 -11.32 8.26 0.86
N GLN A 21 -11.06 9.38 0.18
CA GLN A 21 -12.01 10.02 -0.73
C GLN A 21 -12.18 9.19 -2.00
N LEU A 22 -11.09 8.69 -2.55
CA LEU A 22 -11.09 7.81 -3.70
C LEU A 22 -11.77 6.47 -3.40
N GLU A 23 -11.49 5.88 -2.24
CA GLU A 23 -12.16 4.66 -1.80
C GLU A 23 -13.68 4.84 -1.73
N ARG A 24 -14.14 5.96 -1.14
CA ARG A 24 -15.58 6.29 -1.08
C ARG A 24 -16.20 6.45 -2.47
N PHE A 25 -15.51 7.16 -3.37
CA PHE A 25 -15.97 7.35 -4.74
C PHE A 25 -16.08 6.03 -5.51
N LEU A 26 -15.05 5.18 -5.44
CA LEU A 26 -15.03 3.90 -6.13
C LEU A 26 -16.07 2.93 -5.57
N LYS A 27 -16.25 2.90 -4.24
CA LYS A 27 -17.33 2.13 -3.61
C LYS A 27 -18.71 2.63 -4.06
N TRP A 28 -18.91 3.95 -4.10
CA TRP A 28 -20.17 4.54 -4.59
C TRP A 28 -20.45 4.16 -6.05
N SER A 29 -19.43 4.07 -6.90
CA SER A 29 -19.56 3.60 -8.30
C SER A 29 -19.83 2.09 -8.45
N GLY A 30 -19.96 1.35 -7.33
CA GLY A 30 -20.24 -0.09 -7.32
C GLY A 30 -18.99 -0.98 -7.43
N SER A 31 -17.79 -0.42 -7.25
CA SER A 31 -16.53 -1.18 -7.35
C SER A 31 -16.03 -1.66 -5.99
N THR A 32 -15.75 -2.96 -5.86
CA THR A 32 -15.16 -3.57 -4.67
C THR A 32 -13.76 -3.03 -4.42
N THR A 33 -13.62 -2.12 -3.46
CA THR A 33 -12.39 -1.35 -3.21
C THR A 33 -11.96 -1.45 -1.76
N LYS A 34 -10.65 -1.51 -1.48
CA LYS A 34 -10.11 -1.51 -0.11
C LYS A 34 -8.80 -0.75 -0.02
N THR A 35 -8.62 -0.03 1.08
CA THR A 35 -7.36 0.68 1.40
C THR A 35 -6.46 -0.12 2.34
N PHE A 36 -5.18 -0.19 2.01
CA PHE A 36 -4.09 -0.83 2.75
C PHE A 36 -3.11 0.24 3.23
N ASN A 37 -3.35 0.81 4.41
CA ASN A 37 -2.54 1.88 4.98
C ASN A 37 -1.36 1.31 5.77
N VAL A 38 -0.14 1.47 5.26
CA VAL A 38 1.09 0.93 5.90
C VAL A 38 1.30 1.50 7.32
N GLY A 39 0.86 2.73 7.57
CA GLY A 39 0.89 3.32 8.91
C GLY A 39 0.02 2.57 9.93
N LYS A 40 -1.10 1.95 9.49
CA LYS A 40 -1.91 1.07 10.33
C LYS A 40 -1.16 -0.23 10.62
N TYR A 41 -0.59 -0.87 9.61
CA TYR A 41 0.26 -2.06 9.80
C TYR A 41 1.41 -1.79 10.78
N ARG A 42 2.00 -0.59 10.73
CA ARG A 42 3.02 -0.17 11.68
C ARG A 42 2.51 -0.03 13.12
N ARG A 43 1.33 0.59 13.32
CA ARG A 43 0.73 0.73 14.66
C ARG A 43 0.23 -0.60 15.24
N ASP A 44 -0.14 -1.54 14.37
CA ASP A 44 -0.62 -2.86 14.79
C ASP A 44 0.57 -3.81 15.06
N ALA A 45 1.68 -3.70 14.33
CA ALA A 45 2.88 -4.54 14.50
C ALA A 45 3.87 -4.03 15.57
N VAL A 46 3.86 -2.73 15.87
CA VAL A 46 4.70 -2.09 16.89
C VAL A 46 3.79 -1.41 17.88
N MET A 47 4.05 -1.61 19.18
CA MET A 47 3.35 -0.89 20.25
C MET A 47 3.21 0.60 19.90
N PRO A 48 1.98 1.19 19.96
CA PRO A 48 1.71 2.54 19.49
C PRO A 48 2.71 3.58 20.02
N GLU A 49 3.13 3.46 21.29
CA GLU A 49 4.08 4.34 21.98
C GLU A 49 5.52 4.31 21.42
N ARG A 50 5.89 3.29 20.64
CA ARG A 50 7.21 3.18 19.98
C ARG A 50 7.15 3.55 18.51
N SER A 51 6.01 3.31 17.85
CA SER A 51 5.84 3.52 16.41
C SER A 51 5.80 5.00 15.98
N GLY A 52 5.57 5.91 16.91
CA GLY A 52 5.46 7.35 16.67
C GLY A 52 6.72 8.16 17.01
N ARG A 53 7.76 7.54 17.56
CA ARG A 53 8.98 8.25 17.97
C ARG A 53 9.87 8.54 16.77
N SER A 54 10.65 9.62 16.83
CA SER A 54 11.52 10.05 15.73
C SER A 54 12.56 8.98 15.36
N GLU A 55 13.06 8.22 16.34
CA GLU A 55 14.06 7.16 16.14
C GLU A 55 13.54 6.00 15.28
N PHE A 56 12.22 5.78 15.27
CA PHE A 56 11.58 4.78 14.40
C PHE A 56 11.60 5.19 12.92
N PHE A 57 11.72 6.48 12.64
CA PHE A 57 11.77 7.00 11.27
C PHE A 57 13.17 7.38 10.83
N ASP A 58 14.17 7.19 11.69
CA ASP A 58 15.55 7.42 11.34
C ASP A 58 15.99 6.43 10.24
N ASN A 59 16.51 6.98 9.13
CA ASN A 59 17.01 6.20 8.01
C ASN A 59 18.42 5.64 8.27
N HIS A 60 19.10 6.12 9.31
CA HIS A 60 20.39 5.59 9.75
C HIS A 60 20.25 4.39 10.70
N ASN A 61 19.03 4.11 11.16
CA ASN A 61 18.74 2.94 11.97
C ASN A 61 18.28 1.77 11.07
N PRO A 62 19.12 0.77 10.82
CA PRO A 62 18.80 -0.34 9.92
C PRO A 62 17.62 -1.18 10.43
N ASP A 63 17.44 -1.33 11.74
CA ASP A 63 16.34 -2.09 12.32
C ASP A 63 15.00 -1.38 12.08
N SER A 64 14.97 -0.06 12.26
CA SER A 64 13.81 0.78 11.95
C SER A 64 13.46 0.75 10.46
N VAL A 65 14.46 0.78 9.58
CA VAL A 65 14.28 0.64 8.13
C VAL A 65 13.70 -0.74 7.79
N ALA A 66 14.30 -1.82 8.30
CA ALA A 66 13.85 -3.19 8.05
C ALA A 66 12.43 -3.43 8.58
N ALA A 67 12.08 -2.88 9.76
CA ALA A 67 10.74 -2.98 10.32
C ALA A 67 9.70 -2.27 9.43
N ARG A 68 10.00 -1.03 8.98
CA ARG A 68 9.12 -0.30 8.06
C ARG A 68 8.94 -1.03 6.73
N GLU A 69 10.02 -1.62 6.20
CA GLU A 69 9.97 -2.39 4.96
C GLU A 69 9.10 -3.64 5.12
N LYS A 70 9.28 -4.39 6.22
CA LYS A 70 8.46 -5.58 6.52
C LYS A 70 6.97 -5.24 6.56
N MET A 71 6.58 -4.15 7.23
CA MET A 71 5.18 -3.71 7.31
C MET A 71 4.61 -3.33 5.95
N ALA A 72 5.41 -2.66 5.12
CA ALA A 72 5.01 -2.32 3.76
C ALA A 72 4.81 -3.57 2.88
N MET A 73 5.68 -4.58 3.03
CA MET A 73 5.54 -5.86 2.33
C MET A 73 4.32 -6.66 2.80
N THR A 74 4.03 -6.69 4.11
CA THR A 74 2.81 -7.33 4.62
C THR A 74 1.56 -6.65 4.05
N ALA A 75 1.52 -5.32 4.04
CA ALA A 75 0.40 -4.57 3.47
C ALA A 75 0.23 -4.81 1.96
N LEU A 76 1.33 -4.98 1.23
CA LEU A 76 1.31 -5.26 -0.21
C LEU A 76 0.79 -6.67 -0.50
N ALA A 77 1.24 -7.66 0.29
CA ALA A 77 0.75 -9.03 0.16
C ALA A 77 -0.77 -9.13 0.43
N ASP A 78 -1.26 -8.41 1.43
CA ASP A 78 -2.70 -8.34 1.71
C ASP A 78 -3.48 -7.64 0.60
N ALA A 79 -2.88 -6.63 -0.04
CA ALA A 79 -3.48 -5.93 -1.19
C ALA A 79 -3.60 -6.85 -2.40
N ILE A 80 -2.56 -7.61 -2.72
CA ILE A 80 -2.56 -8.60 -3.80
C ILE A 80 -3.62 -9.67 -3.54
N ARG A 81 -3.61 -10.27 -2.34
CA ARG A 81 -4.60 -11.28 -1.96
C ARG A 81 -6.04 -10.78 -2.11
N PHE A 82 -6.32 -9.53 -1.73
CA PHE A 82 -7.65 -8.94 -1.91
C PHE A 82 -8.05 -8.85 -3.39
N LEU A 83 -7.11 -8.55 -4.29
CA LEU A 83 -7.38 -8.54 -5.73
C LEU A 83 -7.64 -9.97 -6.24
N ASP A 84 -6.84 -10.95 -5.80
CA ASP A 84 -7.01 -12.36 -6.16
C ASP A 84 -8.36 -12.94 -5.70
N GLU A 85 -8.85 -12.47 -4.55
CA GLU A 85 -10.16 -12.83 -3.98
C GLU A 85 -11.35 -12.11 -4.69
N GLY A 86 -11.11 -11.40 -5.79
CA GLY A 86 -12.14 -10.73 -6.59
C GLY A 86 -12.34 -9.24 -6.26
N GLY A 87 -11.42 -8.65 -5.49
CA GLY A 87 -11.35 -7.21 -5.30
C GLY A 87 -11.03 -6.48 -6.60
N LYS A 88 -11.68 -5.34 -6.84
CA LYS A 88 -11.50 -4.54 -8.06
C LYS A 88 -10.49 -3.42 -7.88
N PHE A 89 -10.32 -2.85 -6.68
CA PHE A 89 -9.32 -1.80 -6.47
C PHE A 89 -8.67 -1.91 -5.10
N ALA A 90 -7.33 -2.07 -5.08
CA ALA A 90 -6.54 -2.03 -3.85
C ALA A 90 -5.76 -0.71 -3.78
N ILE A 91 -6.06 0.12 -2.79
CA ILE A 91 -5.39 1.41 -2.57
C ILE A 91 -4.28 1.19 -1.55
N PHE A 92 -3.02 1.19 -2.00
CA PHE A 92 -1.87 1.01 -1.11
C PHE A 92 -1.32 2.37 -0.65
N ASP A 93 -1.67 2.75 0.58
CA ASP A 93 -1.40 4.05 1.19
C ASP A 93 -0.13 3.98 2.05
N ALA A 94 0.97 4.49 1.48
CA ALA A 94 2.27 4.56 2.11
C ALA A 94 3.04 5.81 1.66
N THR A 95 4.09 6.17 2.41
CA THR A 95 4.87 7.40 2.19
C THR A 95 5.56 7.44 0.82
N ASN A 96 5.85 6.27 0.21
CA ASN A 96 6.25 6.04 -1.20
C ASN A 96 7.09 7.15 -1.84
N SER A 97 8.05 7.70 -1.09
CA SER A 97 8.71 8.96 -1.39
C SER A 97 9.73 8.84 -2.54
N THR A 98 10.19 7.63 -2.86
CA THR A 98 11.19 7.39 -3.91
C THR A 98 10.58 6.77 -5.16
N VAL A 99 11.13 7.13 -6.33
CA VAL A 99 10.77 6.52 -7.63
C VAL A 99 11.02 5.01 -7.60
N ALA A 100 12.17 4.60 -7.08
CA ALA A 100 12.56 3.19 -6.95
C ALA A 100 11.52 2.38 -6.17
N ARG A 101 10.96 2.96 -5.09
CA ARG A 101 9.91 2.29 -4.32
C ARG A 101 8.64 2.08 -5.14
N ARG A 102 8.21 3.09 -5.90
CA ARG A 102 7.03 2.98 -6.77
C ARG A 102 7.23 1.96 -7.89
N GLN A 103 8.42 1.91 -8.49
CA GLN A 103 8.78 0.91 -9.50
C GLN A 103 8.77 -0.50 -8.93
N SER A 104 9.42 -0.74 -7.79
CA SER A 104 9.43 -2.05 -7.13
C SER A 104 8.03 -2.56 -6.78
N ILE A 105 7.13 -1.66 -6.35
CA ILE A 105 5.73 -2.01 -6.09
C ILE A 105 4.99 -2.37 -7.39
N ALA A 106 5.17 -1.58 -8.46
CA ALA A 106 4.56 -1.85 -9.76
C ALA A 106 5.02 -3.19 -10.35
N GLU A 107 6.30 -3.52 -10.23
CA GLU A 107 6.87 -4.81 -10.64
C GLU A 107 6.25 -5.98 -9.87
N GLN A 108 6.10 -5.84 -8.54
CA GLN A 108 5.52 -6.88 -7.70
C GLN A 108 4.04 -7.14 -8.04
N VAL A 109 3.26 -6.09 -8.28
CA VAL A 109 1.85 -6.24 -8.72
C VAL A 109 1.76 -6.88 -10.10
N THR A 110 2.61 -6.45 -11.04
CA THR A 110 2.62 -7.00 -12.40
C THR A 110 2.97 -8.49 -12.40
N ARG A 111 3.88 -8.92 -11.51
CA ARG A 111 4.28 -10.33 -11.38
C ARG A 111 3.21 -11.21 -10.74
N ALA A 112 2.37 -10.65 -9.88
CA ALA A 112 1.31 -11.39 -9.21
C ALA A 112 0.06 -11.59 -10.07
N SER A 113 -0.07 -10.85 -11.19
CA SER A 113 -1.23 -10.86 -12.10
C SER A 113 -1.16 -11.92 -13.20
#